data_AF-A0A0J7NJR8-F1
#
_entry.id   AF-A0A0J7NJR8-F1
#
_cell.length_a   1.000
_cell.length_b   1.000
_cell.length_c   1.000
_cell.angle_alpha   90.00
_cell.angle_beta   90.00
_cell.angle_gamma   90.00
#
_symmetry.space_group_name_H-M   'P 1'
#
loop_
_entity.id
_entity.type
_entity.pdbx_description
1 polymer ?
#
loop_
_entity_poly.entity_id
_entity_poly.type
_entity_poly.pdbx_seq_one_letter_code
_entity_poly.pdbx_strand_id
1 'polypeptide(L)'
;MLSNYNLEHRINLLKDIGVPDLNSSLVSKMVQLFHKRVSTFKEKTNIAVEQNITKNIFDRLGREVPSDISQLESSSNNLTVNQYYEACLLHCKTRIFDLPYLDDKILLHKYMKFKSISMIAETLKVLRINLDYSEELIKMNPFVITAPADNIKSLLDRFTDICGIPIITLLRKYPRILFLDPDNIKRLLMSFKRYEIPDEYVQKFMKIFKMGNDSFLEQMEIIKRHPDLHVWCKHPRILQIIVHKDMAKDRVGYLNIINRSKWVRPQTVLSKQDDLERFLQTGASTVLSKKALRHVFMQELGVDKNDLLTRHQHWKTVGFADIEQMFKYLKKHFTINDICQNIHIVLYSRSKVEKVLADLKRRYSQSTEYSFTNSQYLALCLYMLEKDTHFTGDGIWINGHNAKQQSSLPLEKGNIAENTVNDTVKSIDDYLNNEDNHDIDDDDLNTKDSNDMDDHDDLDDEDETSTTKRQRT
;
A
#
# COMPACT_ATOMS: atom_id res chain seq x y z
N MET A 1 -13.56 20.72 -6.03
CA MET A 1 -14.63 20.86 -5.03
C MET A 1 -14.00 21.22 -3.70
N LEU A 2 -14.35 22.37 -3.10
CA LEU A 2 -14.05 22.58 -1.68
C LEU A 2 -14.75 21.45 -0.91
N SER A 3 -14.02 20.67 -0.10
CA SER A 3 -14.69 19.69 0.76
C SER A 3 -15.77 20.41 1.57
N ASN A 4 -16.97 19.83 1.66
CA ASN A 4 -18.16 20.47 2.25
C ASN A 4 -17.86 21.06 3.65
N TYR A 5 -17.02 20.37 4.42
CA TYR A 5 -16.55 20.76 5.75
C TYR A 5 -15.70 22.02 5.77
N ASN A 6 -14.89 22.26 4.73
CA ASN A 6 -14.13 23.50 4.63
C ASN A 6 -15.06 24.71 4.41
N LEU A 7 -16.18 24.52 3.71
CA LEU A 7 -17.18 25.57 3.55
C LEU A 7 -17.90 25.84 4.89
N GLU A 8 -18.28 24.78 5.59
CA GLU A 8 -18.95 24.87 6.89
C GLU A 8 -18.10 25.62 7.93
N HIS A 9 -16.80 25.28 8.03
CA HIS A 9 -15.89 26.01 8.90
C HIS A 9 -15.77 27.49 8.52
N ARG A 10 -15.74 27.84 7.23
CA ARG A 10 -15.67 29.24 6.80
C ARG A 10 -16.92 30.01 7.19
N ILE A 11 -18.09 29.41 7.04
CA ILE A 11 -19.37 30.00 7.43
C ILE A 11 -19.41 30.23 8.95
N ASN A 12 -19.09 29.19 9.73
CA ASN A 12 -19.11 29.28 11.20
C ASN A 12 -18.05 30.22 11.74
N LEU A 13 -16.91 30.34 11.06
CA LEU A 13 -15.86 31.27 11.45
C LEU A 13 -16.30 32.73 11.23
N LEU A 14 -16.96 33.05 10.12
CA LEU A 14 -17.52 34.40 9.93
C LEU A 14 -18.60 34.71 10.98
N LYS A 15 -19.40 33.71 11.37
CA LYS A 15 -20.34 33.83 12.49
C LYS A 15 -19.63 34.00 13.84
N ASP A 16 -18.48 33.34 14.07
CA ASP A 16 -17.67 33.49 15.29
C ASP A 16 -17.20 34.95 15.44
N ILE A 17 -16.87 35.60 14.34
CA ILE A 17 -16.40 36.99 14.33
C ILE A 17 -17.57 38.01 14.37
N GLY A 18 -18.81 37.55 14.20
CA GLY A 18 -20.01 38.37 14.39
C GLY A 18 -20.51 39.03 13.11
N VAL A 19 -20.19 38.47 11.93
CA VAL A 19 -20.76 38.93 10.65
C VAL A 19 -22.28 38.66 10.65
N PRO A 20 -23.13 39.69 10.54
CA PRO A 20 -24.59 39.54 10.66
C PRO A 20 -25.21 38.88 9.42
N ASP A 21 -24.86 39.36 8.22
CA ASP A 21 -25.43 38.91 6.96
C ASP A 21 -24.40 38.15 6.11
N LEU A 22 -24.53 36.83 6.08
CA LEU A 22 -23.66 35.96 5.29
C LEU A 22 -24.17 35.86 3.85
N ASN A 23 -23.34 36.25 2.89
CA ASN A 23 -23.57 36.03 1.47
C ASN A 23 -22.43 35.22 0.83
N SER A 24 -22.68 34.62 -0.33
CA SER A 24 -21.71 33.78 -1.05
C SER A 24 -20.43 34.52 -1.45
N SER A 25 -20.52 35.83 -1.73
CA SER A 25 -19.35 36.67 -2.03
C SER A 25 -18.42 36.82 -0.82
N LEU A 26 -18.96 36.99 0.38
CA LEU A 26 -18.17 37.09 1.62
C LEU A 26 -17.45 35.79 1.94
N VAL A 27 -18.15 34.65 1.82
CA VAL A 27 -17.57 33.32 2.10
C VAL A 27 -16.46 32.98 1.10
N SER A 28 -16.64 33.33 -0.19
CA SER A 28 -15.63 33.09 -1.23
C SER A 28 -14.40 33.99 -1.08
N LYS A 29 -14.58 35.26 -0.68
CA LYS A 29 -13.48 36.23 -0.48
C LYS A 29 -12.89 36.20 0.93
N MET A 30 -13.32 35.27 1.79
CA MET A 30 -12.95 35.25 3.21
C MET A 30 -11.43 35.31 3.41
N VAL A 31 -10.65 34.50 2.70
CA VAL A 31 -9.18 34.51 2.83
C VAL A 31 -8.60 35.91 2.57
N GLN A 32 -9.09 36.63 1.55
CA GLN A 32 -8.61 37.98 1.24
C GLN A 32 -9.04 38.99 2.32
N LEU A 33 -10.25 38.83 2.86
CA LEU A 33 -10.77 39.67 3.94
C LEU A 33 -9.97 39.48 5.24
N PHE A 34 -9.48 38.27 5.52
CA PHE A 34 -8.74 37.96 6.73
C PHE A 34 -7.34 38.58 6.80
N HIS A 35 -6.77 38.93 5.65
CA HIS A 35 -5.52 39.67 5.58
C HIS A 35 -5.71 41.19 5.74
N LYS A 36 -6.95 41.69 5.84
CA LYS A 36 -7.23 43.10 6.10
C LYS A 36 -7.16 43.39 7.60
N ARG A 37 -6.93 44.67 7.93
CA ARG A 37 -7.03 45.17 9.30
C ARG A 37 -8.45 44.99 9.83
N VAL A 38 -8.59 44.80 11.14
CA VAL A 38 -9.89 44.58 11.79
C VAL A 38 -10.89 45.70 11.46
N SER A 39 -10.47 46.97 11.47
CA SER A 39 -11.32 48.11 11.12
C SER A 39 -11.89 48.01 9.69
N THR A 40 -11.01 47.82 8.70
CA THR A 40 -11.41 47.65 7.29
C THR A 40 -12.27 46.41 7.07
N PHE A 41 -12.07 45.36 7.85
CA PHE A 41 -12.91 44.17 7.80
C PHE A 41 -14.33 44.47 8.31
N LYS A 42 -14.46 45.14 9.46
CA LYS A 42 -15.76 45.51 10.04
C LYS A 42 -16.58 46.35 9.06
N GLU A 43 -15.97 47.36 8.45
CA GLU A 43 -16.60 48.20 7.41
C GLU A 43 -17.11 47.39 6.22
N LYS A 44 -16.30 46.44 5.71
CA LYS A 44 -16.66 45.63 4.54
C LYS A 44 -17.68 44.53 4.81
N THR A 45 -17.86 44.17 6.08
CA THR A 45 -18.76 43.09 6.52
C THR A 45 -19.99 43.62 7.25
N ASN A 46 -20.18 44.94 7.30
CA ASN A 46 -21.25 45.62 8.03
C ASN A 46 -21.31 45.25 9.52
N ILE A 47 -20.17 44.93 10.14
CA ILE A 47 -20.07 44.77 11.59
C ILE A 47 -19.98 46.16 12.21
N ALA A 48 -20.78 46.43 13.24
CA ALA A 48 -20.74 47.71 13.94
C ALA A 48 -19.34 47.97 14.52
N VAL A 49 -18.83 49.20 14.40
CA VAL A 49 -17.46 49.56 14.84
C VAL A 49 -17.23 49.20 16.31
N GLU A 50 -18.27 49.40 17.14
CA GLU A 50 -18.26 49.14 18.59
C GLU A 50 -18.45 47.67 18.95
N GLN A 51 -18.82 46.80 18.01
CA GLN A 51 -19.03 45.39 18.29
C GLN A 51 -17.69 44.71 18.57
N ASN A 52 -17.57 44.10 19.76
CA ASN A 52 -16.38 43.37 20.16
C ASN A 52 -16.38 41.96 19.56
N ILE A 53 -15.38 41.69 18.72
CA ILE A 53 -15.22 40.39 18.02
C ILE A 53 -14.93 39.28 19.03
N THR A 54 -14.04 39.51 19.99
CA THR A 54 -13.72 38.55 21.05
C THR A 54 -14.97 38.19 21.84
N LYS A 55 -15.77 39.18 22.23
CA LYS A 55 -17.01 38.94 22.96
C LYS A 55 -17.92 37.98 22.20
N ASN A 56 -18.11 38.19 20.89
CA ASN A 56 -18.93 37.28 20.10
C ASN A 56 -18.36 35.85 20.01
N ILE A 57 -17.04 35.68 19.92
CA ILE A 57 -16.40 34.36 19.93
C ILE A 57 -16.70 33.64 21.26
N PHE A 58 -16.49 34.32 22.39
CA PHE A 58 -16.63 33.75 23.73
C PHE A 58 -18.09 33.53 24.13
N ASP A 59 -19.00 34.43 23.72
CA ASP A 59 -20.44 34.28 23.90
C ASP A 59 -20.93 32.99 23.21
N ARG A 60 -20.43 32.69 21.99
CA ARG A 60 -20.73 31.44 21.29
C ARG A 60 -20.17 30.19 21.96
N LEU A 61 -19.14 30.33 22.77
CA LEU A 61 -18.61 29.25 23.62
C LEU A 61 -19.36 29.14 24.96
N GLY A 62 -20.28 30.06 25.25
CA GLY A 62 -20.98 30.15 26.54
C GLY A 62 -20.05 30.56 27.68
N ARG A 63 -19.06 31.42 27.41
CA ARG A 63 -18.00 31.81 28.34
C ARG A 63 -17.87 33.34 28.41
N GLU A 64 -17.44 33.86 29.55
CA GLU A 64 -17.07 35.27 29.68
C GLU A 64 -15.72 35.55 29.01
N VAL A 65 -15.50 36.80 28.57
CA VAL A 65 -14.25 37.22 27.94
C VAL A 65 -13.13 37.33 28.99
N PRO A 66 -12.02 36.60 28.82
CA PRO A 66 -10.87 36.67 29.73
C PRO A 66 -10.18 38.04 29.72
N SER A 67 -9.68 38.48 30.88
CA SER A 67 -9.04 39.79 31.06
C SER A 67 -7.73 39.97 30.28
N ASP A 68 -7.05 38.87 29.94
CA ASP A 68 -5.84 38.87 29.11
C ASP A 68 -6.16 39.08 27.62
N ILE A 69 -7.29 38.57 27.12
CA ILE A 69 -7.73 38.84 25.75
C ILE A 69 -8.47 40.17 25.63
N SER A 70 -9.10 40.67 26.70
CA SER A 70 -9.74 41.99 26.63
C SER A 70 -8.77 43.12 26.23
N GLN A 71 -7.47 42.94 26.47
CA GLN A 71 -6.41 43.87 26.03
C GLN A 71 -6.14 43.81 24.51
N LEU A 72 -6.51 42.72 23.84
CA LEU A 72 -6.39 42.54 22.39
C LEU A 72 -7.29 43.54 21.64
N GLU A 73 -8.43 43.91 22.23
CA GLU A 73 -9.36 44.92 21.72
C GLU A 73 -8.67 46.27 21.51
N SER A 74 -7.87 46.69 22.50
CA SER A 74 -7.12 47.95 22.49
C SER A 74 -6.05 47.98 21.39
N SER A 75 -5.58 46.81 20.94
CA SER A 75 -4.57 46.66 19.88
C SER A 75 -5.18 46.31 18.51
N SER A 76 -6.51 46.15 18.43
CA SER A 76 -7.22 45.64 17.23
C SER A 76 -6.99 46.47 15.97
N ASN A 77 -6.76 47.79 16.10
CA ASN A 77 -6.54 48.70 14.98
C ASN A 77 -5.25 48.41 14.17
N ASN A 78 -4.26 47.78 14.80
CA ASN A 78 -2.97 47.46 14.16
C ASN A 78 -2.89 46.02 13.65
N LEU A 79 -3.79 45.14 14.10
CA LEU A 79 -3.78 43.73 13.77
C LEU A 79 -4.62 43.43 12.52
N THR A 80 -4.18 42.43 11.77
CA THR A 80 -5.04 41.78 10.77
C THR A 80 -6.07 40.90 11.47
N VAL A 81 -7.21 40.65 10.82
CA VAL A 81 -8.23 39.73 11.35
C VAL A 81 -7.65 38.34 11.58
N ASN A 82 -6.75 37.87 10.70
CA ASN A 82 -6.07 36.60 10.87
C ASN A 82 -5.26 36.56 12.18
N GLN A 83 -4.40 37.55 12.43
CA GLN A 83 -3.59 37.61 13.66
C GLN A 83 -4.47 37.72 14.91
N TYR A 84 -5.54 38.52 14.84
CA TYR A 84 -6.49 38.67 15.95
C TYR A 84 -7.19 37.34 16.26
N TYR A 85 -7.64 36.63 15.23
CA TYR A 85 -8.30 35.34 15.37
C TYR A 85 -7.35 34.24 15.85
N GLU A 86 -6.10 34.22 15.36
CA GLU A 86 -5.06 33.29 15.81
C GLU A 86 -4.76 33.48 17.30
N ALA A 87 -4.67 34.72 17.79
CA ALA A 87 -4.50 34.99 19.22
C ALA A 87 -5.67 34.44 20.07
N CYS A 88 -6.91 34.62 19.61
CA CYS A 88 -8.09 34.05 20.27
C CYS A 88 -8.05 32.51 20.27
N LEU A 89 -7.71 31.90 19.14
CA LEU A 89 -7.62 30.46 18.98
C LEU A 89 -6.54 29.85 19.90
N LEU A 90 -5.36 30.46 19.98
CA LEU A 90 -4.27 30.01 20.86
C LEU A 90 -4.65 30.10 22.34
N HIS A 91 -5.35 31.17 22.74
CA HIS A 91 -5.88 31.24 24.10
C HIS A 91 -6.92 30.13 24.35
N CYS A 92 -7.87 29.94 23.43
CA CYS A 92 -8.88 28.88 23.53
C CYS A 92 -8.23 27.49 23.63
N LYS A 93 -7.17 27.24 22.84
CA LYS A 93 -6.39 25.99 22.88
C LYS A 93 -5.95 25.63 24.29
N THR A 94 -5.34 26.59 25.00
CA THR A 94 -4.73 26.34 26.31
C THR A 94 -5.76 26.40 27.45
N ARG A 95 -6.72 27.34 27.40
CA ARG A 95 -7.60 27.63 28.54
C ARG A 95 -8.97 26.97 28.46
N ILE A 96 -9.46 26.67 27.26
CA ILE A 96 -10.83 26.18 27.05
C ILE A 96 -10.82 24.75 26.56
N PHE A 97 -10.00 24.48 25.54
CA PHE A 97 -9.91 23.17 24.92
C PHE A 97 -9.06 22.21 25.74
N ASP A 98 -8.22 22.73 26.64
CA ASP A 98 -7.29 21.94 27.44
C ASP A 98 -6.36 21.09 26.55
N LEU A 99 -5.71 21.78 25.60
CA LEU A 99 -4.77 21.20 24.64
C LEU A 99 -3.40 21.91 24.69
N PRO A 100 -2.78 22.13 25.87
CA PRO A 100 -1.51 22.86 25.96
C PRO A 100 -0.36 22.15 25.22
N TYR A 101 -0.44 20.82 25.12
CA TYR A 101 0.56 19.96 24.48
C TYR A 101 0.58 20.01 22.95
N LEU A 102 -0.45 20.57 22.31
CA LEU A 102 -0.56 20.60 20.86
C LEU A 102 0.31 21.73 20.31
N ASP A 103 1.20 21.42 19.36
CA ASP A 103 2.10 22.41 18.76
C ASP A 103 1.30 23.52 18.06
N ASP A 104 1.62 24.78 18.38
CA ASP A 104 1.02 25.96 17.76
C ASP A 104 1.24 25.95 16.24
N LYS A 105 2.39 25.46 15.75
CA LYS A 105 2.66 25.36 14.32
C LYS A 105 1.69 24.44 13.61
N ILE A 106 1.30 23.33 14.25
CA ILE A 106 0.34 22.36 13.72
C ILE A 106 -1.05 23.00 13.65
N LEU A 107 -1.47 23.68 14.73
CA LEU A 107 -2.76 24.37 14.81
C LEU A 107 -2.87 25.53 13.81
N LEU A 108 -1.76 26.21 13.54
CA LEU A 108 -1.68 27.34 12.62
C LEU A 108 -1.27 26.93 11.19
N HIS A 109 -1.08 25.62 10.94
CA HIS A 109 -0.69 25.12 9.63
C HIS A 109 -1.81 25.25 8.58
N LYS A 110 -1.45 25.17 7.29
CA LYS A 110 -2.34 25.42 6.13
C LYS A 110 -3.67 24.66 6.17
N TYR A 111 -3.70 23.44 6.74
CA TYR A 111 -4.92 22.62 6.80
C TYR A 111 -5.84 22.94 8.00
N MET A 112 -5.32 23.53 9.08
CA MET A 112 -6.09 24.03 10.23
C MET A 112 -6.35 25.54 10.18
N LYS A 113 -5.74 26.23 9.21
CA LYS A 113 -5.99 27.65 8.99
C LYS A 113 -7.46 27.89 8.66
N PHE A 114 -8.03 28.91 9.29
CA PHE A 114 -9.43 29.32 9.12
C PHE A 114 -10.47 28.28 9.56
N LYS A 115 -10.24 27.66 10.72
CA LYS A 115 -11.21 26.77 11.37
C LYS A 115 -11.93 27.49 12.50
N SER A 116 -13.24 27.32 12.54
CA SER A 116 -14.10 27.91 13.56
C SER A 116 -13.77 27.37 14.96
N ILE A 117 -13.49 28.28 15.90
CA ILE A 117 -13.26 27.99 17.32
C ILE A 117 -14.49 27.32 17.94
N SER A 118 -15.70 27.81 17.64
CA SER A 118 -16.93 27.20 18.18
C SER A 118 -17.13 25.77 17.66
N MET A 119 -16.86 25.51 16.37
CA MET A 119 -16.90 24.15 15.84
C MET A 119 -15.87 23.23 16.49
N ILE A 120 -14.61 23.69 16.67
CA ILE A 120 -13.57 22.91 17.35
C ILE A 120 -14.02 22.53 18.77
N ALA A 121 -14.63 23.46 19.50
CA ALA A 121 -15.16 23.22 20.83
C ALA A 121 -16.21 22.10 20.85
N GLU A 122 -17.19 22.17 19.94
CA GLU A 122 -18.22 21.14 19.81
C GLU A 122 -17.65 19.78 19.38
N THR A 123 -16.70 19.78 18.46
CA THR A 123 -16.03 18.55 18.01
C THR A 123 -15.25 17.90 19.14
N LEU A 124 -14.53 18.67 19.95
CA LEU A 124 -13.81 18.14 21.11
C LEU A 124 -14.75 17.52 22.15
N LYS A 125 -15.93 18.12 22.38
CA LYS A 125 -16.96 17.52 23.24
C LYS A 125 -17.37 16.14 22.74
N VAL A 126 -17.68 16.01 21.45
CA VAL A 126 -18.10 14.73 20.86
C VAL A 126 -16.96 13.71 20.86
N LEU A 127 -15.73 14.13 20.51
CA LEU A 127 -14.56 13.24 20.54
C LEU A 127 -14.31 12.66 21.93
N ARG A 128 -14.37 13.50 22.97
CA ARG A 128 -14.12 13.07 24.36
C ARG A 128 -15.28 12.26 24.94
N ILE A 129 -16.52 12.71 24.76
CA ILE A 129 -17.70 12.11 25.40
C ILE A 129 -18.19 10.88 24.64
N ASN A 130 -18.32 10.98 23.31
CA ASN A 130 -18.95 9.92 22.51
C ASN A 130 -17.95 8.90 21.96
N LEU A 131 -16.69 9.30 21.74
CA LEU A 131 -15.66 8.45 21.17
C LEU A 131 -14.52 8.08 22.12
N ASP A 132 -14.52 8.62 23.34
CA ASP A 132 -13.49 8.37 24.35
C ASP A 132 -12.06 8.63 23.82
N TYR A 133 -11.89 9.77 23.14
CA TYR A 133 -10.57 10.21 22.69
C TYR A 133 -9.74 10.68 23.89
N SER A 134 -8.62 9.99 24.13
CA SER A 134 -7.57 10.45 25.03
C SER A 134 -6.77 11.60 24.40
N GLU A 135 -6.02 12.30 25.24
CA GLU A 135 -5.11 13.36 24.80
C GLU A 135 -4.05 12.83 23.82
N GLU A 136 -3.55 11.61 24.04
CA GLU A 136 -2.60 10.95 23.15
C GLU A 136 -3.18 10.72 21.76
N LEU A 137 -4.46 10.31 21.66
CA LEU A 137 -5.11 10.10 20.36
C LEU A 137 -5.26 11.41 19.58
N ILE A 138 -5.61 12.51 20.26
CA ILE A 138 -5.69 13.84 19.66
C ILE A 138 -4.30 14.30 19.24
N LYS A 139 -3.27 14.08 20.07
CA LYS A 139 -1.88 14.44 19.77
C LYS A 139 -1.34 13.71 18.54
N MET A 140 -1.64 12.41 18.41
CA MET A 140 -1.23 11.62 17.24
C MET A 140 -1.98 11.99 15.97
N ASN A 141 -3.21 12.50 16.09
CA ASN A 141 -4.02 12.90 14.94
C ASN A 141 -4.64 14.30 15.13
N PRO A 142 -3.85 15.39 15.16
CA PRO A 142 -4.35 16.73 15.50
C PRO A 142 -5.52 17.20 14.62
N PHE A 143 -5.54 16.78 13.35
CA PHE A 143 -6.57 17.15 12.39
C PHE A 143 -7.99 16.77 12.82
N VAL A 144 -8.17 15.78 13.70
CA VAL A 144 -9.50 15.29 14.13
C VAL A 144 -10.35 16.36 14.81
N ILE A 145 -9.73 17.35 15.45
CA ILE A 145 -10.45 18.47 16.09
C ILE A 145 -11.19 19.37 15.10
N THR A 146 -10.89 19.21 13.80
CA THR A 146 -11.55 19.91 12.69
C THR A 146 -12.62 19.07 11.99
N ALA A 147 -12.91 17.85 12.47
CA ALA A 147 -14.04 17.08 11.98
C ALA A 147 -15.35 17.75 12.40
N PRO A 148 -16.42 17.77 11.60
CA PRO A 148 -17.69 18.34 12.02
C PRO A 148 -18.36 17.45 13.07
N ALA A 149 -18.72 18.03 14.22
CA ALA A 149 -19.39 17.33 15.32
C ALA A 149 -20.67 16.60 14.85
N ASP A 150 -21.48 17.24 14.00
CA ASP A 150 -22.73 16.65 13.49
C ASP A 150 -22.47 15.48 12.55
N ASN A 151 -21.37 15.51 11.79
CA ASN A 151 -20.96 14.38 10.96
C ASN A 151 -20.57 13.18 11.83
N ILE A 152 -19.84 13.41 12.92
CA ILE A 152 -19.45 12.36 13.87
C ILE A 152 -20.69 11.74 14.52
N LYS A 153 -21.63 12.56 14.99
CA LYS A 153 -22.91 12.08 15.55
C LYS A 153 -23.68 11.26 14.52
N SER A 154 -23.79 11.74 13.28
CA SER A 154 -24.45 11.02 12.19
C SER A 154 -23.79 9.67 11.88
N LEU A 155 -22.45 9.57 11.95
CA LEU A 155 -21.75 8.29 11.82
C LEU A 155 -22.12 7.32 12.95
N LEU A 156 -22.16 7.81 14.19
CA LEU A 156 -22.51 7.00 15.37
C LEU A 156 -23.98 6.54 15.36
N ASP A 157 -24.89 7.41 14.92
CA ASP A 157 -26.33 7.10 14.88
C ASP A 157 -26.68 6.11 13.77
N ARG A 158 -25.96 6.16 12.64
CA ARG A 158 -26.28 5.35 11.44
C ARG A 158 -25.60 3.99 11.40
N PHE A 159 -24.52 3.80 12.14
CA PHE A 159 -23.72 2.58 12.09
C PHE A 159 -23.43 2.05 13.49
N THR A 160 -23.80 0.80 13.74
CA THR A 160 -23.33 0.05 14.93
C THR A 160 -21.91 -0.47 14.73
N ASP A 161 -21.66 -0.97 13.52
CA ASP A 161 -20.39 -1.49 13.05
C ASP A 161 -20.23 -1.20 11.56
N ILE A 162 -18.99 -1.23 11.09
CA ILE A 162 -18.67 -1.22 9.67
C ILE A 162 -17.78 -2.44 9.40
N CYS A 163 -18.28 -3.34 8.56
CA CYS A 163 -17.61 -4.60 8.23
C CYS A 163 -17.23 -5.41 9.47
N GLY A 164 -18.10 -5.48 10.49
CA GLY A 164 -17.87 -6.24 11.72
C GLY A 164 -16.95 -5.56 12.76
N ILE A 165 -16.45 -4.36 12.48
CA ILE A 165 -15.69 -3.57 13.45
C ILE A 165 -16.64 -2.56 14.12
N PRO A 166 -16.76 -2.56 15.46
CA PRO A 166 -17.59 -1.58 16.17
C PRO A 166 -17.24 -0.14 15.78
N ILE A 167 -18.26 0.70 15.55
CA ILE A 167 -18.06 2.04 14.97
C ILE A 167 -17.10 2.91 15.79
N ILE A 168 -17.19 2.87 17.12
CA ILE A 168 -16.33 3.67 18.02
C ILE A 168 -14.86 3.24 17.85
N THR A 169 -14.60 1.92 17.86
CA THR A 169 -13.27 1.35 17.66
C THR A 169 -12.73 1.71 16.28
N LEU A 170 -13.58 1.66 15.25
CA LEU A 170 -13.22 1.98 13.88
C LEU A 170 -12.85 3.46 13.69
N LEU A 171 -13.62 4.37 14.27
CA LEU A 171 -13.37 5.81 14.17
C LEU A 171 -12.07 6.21 14.90
N ARG A 172 -11.74 5.55 16.02
CA ARG A 172 -10.45 5.71 16.70
C ARG A 172 -9.28 5.18 15.89
N LYS A 173 -9.41 3.98 15.32
CA LYS A 173 -8.35 3.33 14.54
C LYS A 173 -8.11 4.00 13.18
N TYR A 174 -9.15 4.57 12.57
CA TYR A 174 -9.10 5.21 11.27
C TYR A 174 -9.70 6.63 11.31
N PRO A 175 -9.03 7.62 11.92
CA PRO A 175 -9.61 8.94 12.20
C PRO A 175 -10.02 9.75 10.97
N ARG A 176 -9.48 9.42 9.79
CA ARG A 176 -9.90 10.07 8.54
C ARG A 176 -11.36 9.77 8.16
N ILE A 177 -11.96 8.72 8.72
CA ILE A 177 -13.37 8.38 8.50
C ILE A 177 -14.31 9.43 9.10
N LEU A 178 -13.87 10.17 10.13
CA LEU A 178 -14.64 11.27 10.74
C LEU A 178 -15.04 12.38 9.74
N PHE A 179 -14.36 12.46 8.60
CA PHE A 179 -14.59 13.44 7.53
C PHE A 179 -15.36 12.86 6.36
N LEU A 180 -15.82 11.61 6.43
CA LEU A 180 -16.51 10.98 5.31
C LEU A 180 -18.02 11.14 5.48
N ASP A 181 -18.70 11.29 4.34
CA ASP A 181 -20.15 11.36 4.29
C ASP A 181 -20.76 9.99 4.67
N PRO A 182 -21.56 9.91 5.75
CA PRO A 182 -22.24 8.68 6.17
C PRO A 182 -23.09 8.06 5.06
N ASP A 183 -23.74 8.89 4.23
CA ASP A 183 -24.58 8.43 3.13
C ASP A 183 -23.74 7.81 2.00
N ASN A 184 -22.56 8.35 1.72
CA ASN A 184 -21.60 7.74 0.81
C ASN A 184 -21.07 6.39 1.35
N ILE A 185 -20.70 6.31 2.63
CA ILE A 185 -20.25 5.05 3.26
C ILE A 185 -21.34 3.98 3.13
N LYS A 186 -22.59 4.32 3.47
CA LYS A 186 -23.72 3.40 3.38
C LYS A 186 -23.90 2.88 1.95
N ARG A 187 -23.82 3.76 0.95
CA ARG A 187 -23.90 3.39 -0.47
C ARG A 187 -22.75 2.47 -0.90
N LEU A 188 -21.51 2.78 -0.48
CA LEU A 188 -20.35 1.92 -0.76
C LEU A 188 -20.53 0.53 -0.16
N LEU A 189 -20.97 0.42 1.10
CA LEU A 189 -21.21 -0.88 1.74
C LEU A 189 -22.26 -1.70 0.99
N MET A 190 -23.35 -1.06 0.53
CA MET A 190 -24.34 -1.73 -0.32
C MET A 190 -23.73 -2.18 -1.65
N SER A 191 -22.88 -1.36 -2.26
CA SER A 191 -22.16 -1.70 -3.49
C SER A 191 -21.17 -2.86 -3.27
N PHE A 192 -20.42 -2.90 -2.17
CA PHE A 192 -19.52 -4.02 -1.85
C PHE A 192 -20.28 -5.34 -1.75
N LYS A 193 -21.43 -5.34 -1.08
CA LYS A 193 -22.32 -6.52 -1.03
C LYS A 193 -22.81 -6.92 -2.41
N ARG A 194 -23.23 -5.95 -3.24
CA ARG A 194 -23.69 -6.20 -4.62
C ARG A 194 -22.63 -6.85 -5.51
N TYR A 195 -21.36 -6.49 -5.31
CA TYR A 195 -20.23 -7.06 -6.05
C TYR A 195 -19.57 -8.25 -5.32
N GLU A 196 -20.21 -8.78 -4.28
CA GLU A 196 -19.72 -9.93 -3.50
C GLU A 196 -18.31 -9.71 -2.93
N ILE A 197 -17.98 -8.48 -2.54
CA ILE A 197 -16.69 -8.16 -1.91
C ILE A 197 -16.77 -8.52 -0.43
N PRO A 198 -15.93 -9.45 0.07
CA PRO A 198 -15.89 -9.81 1.48
C PRO A 198 -15.51 -8.62 2.36
N ASP A 199 -16.11 -8.55 3.54
CA ASP A 199 -15.83 -7.53 4.55
C ASP A 199 -14.34 -7.51 4.95
N GLU A 200 -13.69 -8.69 5.00
CA GLU A 200 -12.25 -8.82 5.25
C GLU A 200 -11.38 -8.01 4.27
N TYR A 201 -11.81 -7.88 3.01
CA TYR A 201 -11.04 -7.15 2.00
C TYR A 201 -11.16 -5.65 2.24
N VAL A 202 -12.35 -5.19 2.66
CA VAL A 202 -12.61 -3.80 3.06
C VAL A 202 -11.80 -3.46 4.30
N GLN A 203 -11.77 -4.36 5.30
CA GLN A 203 -10.99 -4.19 6.52
C GLN A 203 -9.49 -4.00 6.23
N LYS A 204 -8.94 -4.77 5.29
CA LYS A 204 -7.54 -4.65 4.84
C LYS A 204 -7.25 -3.36 4.07
N PHE A 205 -8.28 -2.65 3.59
CA PHE A 205 -8.10 -1.43 2.81
C PHE A 205 -9.17 -0.36 3.05
N MET A 206 -9.24 0.14 4.29
CA MET A 206 -10.18 1.21 4.70
C MET A 206 -10.08 2.52 3.90
N LYS A 207 -8.96 2.74 3.20
CA LYS A 207 -8.78 3.92 2.32
C LYS A 207 -9.84 3.97 1.21
N ILE A 208 -10.49 2.85 0.89
CA ILE A 208 -11.58 2.78 -0.11
C ILE A 208 -12.73 3.74 0.20
N PHE A 209 -13.04 4.01 1.48
CA PHE A 209 -14.17 4.88 1.85
C PHE A 209 -13.97 6.34 1.46
N LYS A 210 -12.74 6.76 1.12
CA LYS A 210 -12.48 8.09 0.57
C LYS A 210 -13.04 8.26 -0.85
N MET A 211 -13.33 7.16 -1.53
CA MET A 211 -13.88 7.17 -2.88
C MET A 211 -15.39 7.47 -2.83
N GLY A 212 -15.90 8.20 -3.83
CA GLY A 212 -17.34 8.32 -4.02
C GLY A 212 -17.93 7.01 -4.53
N ASN A 213 -19.15 6.65 -4.11
CA ASN A 213 -19.83 5.46 -4.59
C ASN A 213 -19.98 5.43 -6.11
N ASP A 214 -20.30 6.57 -6.74
CA ASP A 214 -20.48 6.63 -8.20
C ASP A 214 -19.16 6.37 -8.93
N SER A 215 -18.05 6.92 -8.41
CA SER A 215 -16.71 6.62 -8.90
C SER A 215 -16.36 5.15 -8.71
N PHE A 216 -16.68 4.55 -7.56
CA PHE A 216 -16.45 3.13 -7.31
C PHE A 216 -17.18 2.26 -8.33
N LEU A 217 -18.46 2.54 -8.60
CA LEU A 217 -19.27 1.82 -9.58
C LEU A 217 -18.68 1.93 -10.99
N GLU A 218 -18.32 3.15 -11.41
CA GLU A 218 -17.68 3.39 -12.70
C GLU A 218 -16.36 2.59 -12.82
N GLN A 219 -15.50 2.66 -11.81
CA GLN A 219 -14.20 1.98 -11.85
C GLN A 219 -14.33 0.46 -11.82
N MET A 220 -15.30 -0.06 -11.08
CA MET A 220 -15.59 -1.49 -11.07
C MET A 220 -16.02 -1.97 -12.45
N GLU A 221 -16.89 -1.23 -13.15
CA GLU A 221 -17.30 -1.60 -14.51
C GLU A 221 -16.16 -1.50 -15.52
N ILE A 222 -15.26 -0.51 -15.39
CA ILE A 222 -14.05 -0.41 -16.22
C ILE A 222 -13.15 -1.64 -16.01
N ILE A 223 -12.91 -2.05 -14.77
CA ILE A 223 -12.07 -3.21 -14.45
C ILE A 223 -12.70 -4.50 -14.99
N LYS A 224 -14.02 -4.68 -14.84
CA LYS A 224 -14.74 -5.86 -15.35
C LYS A 224 -14.68 -5.98 -16.86
N ARG A 225 -14.62 -4.87 -17.58
CA ARG A 225 -14.52 -4.84 -19.06
C ARG A 225 -13.08 -4.92 -19.57
N HIS A 226 -12.08 -4.77 -18.71
CA HIS A 226 -10.69 -4.76 -19.12
C HIS A 226 -10.19 -6.18 -19.43
N PRO A 227 -9.55 -6.41 -20.59
CA PRO A 227 -9.12 -7.75 -21.02
C PRO A 227 -8.19 -8.43 -20.01
N ASP A 228 -7.32 -7.68 -19.34
CA ASP A 228 -6.36 -8.26 -18.39
C ASP A 228 -6.71 -8.08 -16.90
N LEU A 229 -7.59 -7.15 -16.53
CA LEU A 229 -7.88 -6.87 -15.10
C LEU A 229 -9.13 -7.59 -14.61
N HIS A 230 -10.04 -7.99 -15.52
CA HIS A 230 -11.30 -8.64 -15.14
C HIS A 230 -11.08 -9.93 -14.34
N VAL A 231 -9.97 -10.64 -14.58
CA VAL A 231 -9.57 -11.85 -13.86
C VAL A 231 -9.34 -11.60 -12.36
N TRP A 232 -9.13 -10.35 -11.95
CA TRP A 232 -8.86 -9.98 -10.55
C TRP A 232 -10.08 -9.46 -9.81
N CYS A 233 -11.29 -9.47 -10.42
CA CYS A 233 -12.50 -8.99 -9.75
C CYS A 233 -12.80 -9.72 -8.42
N LYS A 234 -12.35 -10.97 -8.29
CA LYS A 234 -12.49 -11.78 -7.06
C LYS A 234 -11.23 -11.81 -6.19
N HIS A 235 -10.19 -11.06 -6.54
CA HIS A 235 -8.92 -11.09 -5.82
C HIS A 235 -9.01 -10.26 -4.52
N PRO A 236 -8.35 -10.68 -3.41
CA PRO A 236 -8.33 -9.94 -2.13
C PRO A 236 -7.92 -8.47 -2.19
N ARG A 237 -7.24 -8.08 -3.27
CA ARG A 237 -6.75 -6.71 -3.50
C ARG A 237 -7.56 -5.92 -4.52
N ILE A 238 -8.75 -6.40 -4.89
CA ILE A 238 -9.59 -5.73 -5.88
C ILE A 238 -9.85 -4.25 -5.52
N LEU A 239 -10.05 -3.93 -4.24
CA LEU A 239 -10.26 -2.56 -3.79
C LEU A 239 -9.04 -1.65 -4.03
N GLN A 240 -7.82 -2.18 -3.90
CA GLN A 240 -6.60 -1.45 -4.21
C GLN A 240 -6.46 -1.23 -5.72
N ILE A 241 -6.80 -2.25 -6.53
CA ILE A 241 -6.80 -2.16 -7.99
C ILE A 241 -7.80 -1.09 -8.46
N ILE A 242 -9.00 -1.04 -7.85
CA ILE A 242 -10.03 -0.03 -8.14
C ILE A 242 -9.50 1.39 -7.86
N VAL A 243 -8.88 1.61 -6.72
CA VAL A 243 -8.35 2.93 -6.35
C VAL A 243 -7.17 3.33 -7.24
N HIS A 244 -6.32 2.37 -7.62
CA HIS A 244 -5.13 2.62 -8.44
C HIS A 244 -5.28 2.14 -9.88
N LYS A 245 -6.48 2.28 -10.46
CA LYS A 245 -6.82 1.69 -11.76
C LYS A 245 -5.90 2.12 -12.90
N ASP A 246 -5.54 3.41 -12.96
CA ASP A 246 -4.85 3.97 -14.13
C ASP A 246 -3.42 3.45 -14.14
N MET A 247 -2.75 3.56 -12.98
CA MET A 247 -1.47 2.90 -12.72
C MET A 247 -1.55 1.39 -13.00
N ALA A 248 -2.62 0.72 -12.59
CA ALA A 248 -2.76 -0.71 -12.80
C ALA A 248 -2.87 -1.07 -14.28
N LYS A 249 -3.70 -0.35 -15.03
CA LYS A 249 -3.87 -0.51 -16.48
C LYS A 249 -2.56 -0.24 -17.21
N ASP A 250 -1.89 0.86 -16.91
CA ASP A 250 -0.65 1.26 -17.57
C ASP A 250 0.45 0.22 -17.37
N ARG A 251 0.59 -0.29 -16.13
CA ARG A 251 1.59 -1.31 -15.80
C ARG A 251 1.28 -2.66 -16.43
N VAL A 252 0.01 -3.04 -16.51
CA VAL A 252 -0.39 -4.27 -17.21
C VAL A 252 -0.13 -4.14 -18.72
N GLY A 253 -0.51 -3.01 -19.32
CA GLY A 253 -0.22 -2.71 -20.72
C GLY A 253 1.28 -2.73 -21.01
N TYR A 254 2.08 -2.12 -20.15
CA TYR A 254 3.54 -2.14 -20.25
C TYR A 254 4.10 -3.56 -20.18
N LEU A 255 3.67 -4.38 -19.20
CA LEU A 255 4.08 -5.78 -19.07
C LEU A 255 3.70 -6.61 -20.29
N ASN A 256 2.57 -6.32 -20.93
CA ASN A 256 2.15 -6.95 -22.18
C ASN A 256 3.07 -6.55 -23.35
N ILE A 257 3.43 -5.27 -23.49
CA ILE A 257 4.33 -4.77 -24.54
C ILE A 257 5.70 -5.45 -24.50
N ILE A 258 6.24 -5.68 -23.29
CA ILE A 258 7.53 -6.36 -23.12
C ILE A 258 7.44 -7.89 -23.12
N ASN A 259 6.32 -8.47 -23.57
CA ASN A 259 6.04 -9.91 -23.60
C ASN A 259 6.18 -10.62 -22.23
N ARG A 260 5.85 -9.93 -21.14
CA ARG A 260 5.86 -10.44 -19.76
C ARG A 260 4.46 -10.61 -19.16
N SER A 261 3.44 -10.72 -20.00
CA SER A 261 2.03 -10.93 -19.64
C SER A 261 1.80 -12.08 -18.64
N LYS A 262 2.55 -13.19 -18.79
CA LYS A 262 2.50 -14.36 -17.88
C LYS A 262 2.91 -14.06 -16.43
N TRP A 263 3.52 -12.91 -16.18
CA TRP A 263 4.00 -12.51 -14.86
C TRP A 263 3.19 -11.38 -14.22
N VAL A 264 2.09 -10.99 -14.87
CA VAL A 264 1.20 -9.94 -14.41
C VAL A 264 0.45 -10.45 -13.17
N ARG A 265 0.77 -9.87 -12.01
CA ARG A 265 0.14 -10.20 -10.72
C ARG A 265 -0.31 -8.90 -10.03
N PRO A 266 -1.40 -8.93 -9.23
CA PRO A 266 -1.83 -7.76 -8.47
C PRO A 266 -0.72 -7.14 -7.63
N GLN A 267 0.12 -7.95 -6.97
CA GLN A 267 1.25 -7.45 -6.16
C GLN A 267 2.25 -6.64 -6.99
N THR A 268 2.63 -7.13 -8.17
CA THR A 268 3.59 -6.47 -9.06
C THR A 268 3.02 -5.18 -9.63
N VAL A 269 1.73 -5.20 -9.97
CA VAL A 269 1.05 -4.04 -10.53
C VAL A 269 0.83 -2.95 -9.49
N LEU A 270 0.60 -3.33 -8.23
CA LEU A 270 0.38 -2.41 -7.11
C LEU A 270 1.66 -2.02 -6.34
N SER A 271 2.85 -2.48 -6.75
CA SER A 271 4.11 -2.20 -6.04
C SER A 271 4.57 -0.75 -6.20
N LYS A 272 5.62 -0.34 -5.48
CA LYS A 272 6.28 0.95 -5.78
C LYS A 272 6.97 0.89 -7.14
N GLN A 273 7.27 2.06 -7.70
CA GLN A 273 7.94 2.18 -8.99
C GLN A 273 9.31 1.49 -8.96
N ASP A 274 10.12 1.74 -7.94
CA ASP A 274 11.44 1.13 -7.77
C ASP A 274 11.37 -0.40 -7.70
N ASP A 275 10.33 -0.94 -7.04
CA ASP A 275 10.12 -2.38 -6.95
C ASP A 275 9.71 -2.99 -8.29
N LEU A 276 8.89 -2.26 -9.06
CA LEU A 276 8.52 -2.66 -10.41
C LEU A 276 9.74 -2.62 -11.34
N GLU A 277 10.54 -1.56 -11.29
CA GLU A 277 11.77 -1.45 -12.08
C GLU A 277 12.78 -2.53 -11.71
N ARG A 278 12.96 -2.81 -10.42
CA ARG A 278 13.78 -3.94 -9.96
C ARG A 278 13.24 -5.27 -10.48
N PHE A 279 11.93 -5.48 -10.46
CA PHE A 279 11.29 -6.67 -11.03
C PHE A 279 11.50 -6.79 -12.55
N LEU A 280 11.49 -5.67 -13.26
CA LEU A 280 11.71 -5.58 -14.70
C LEU A 280 13.18 -5.87 -15.06
N GLN A 281 14.11 -5.17 -14.40
CA GLN A 281 15.56 -5.27 -14.59
C GLN A 281 16.10 -6.64 -14.21
N THR A 282 15.63 -7.20 -13.10
CA THR A 282 16.12 -8.49 -12.59
C THR A 282 15.43 -9.68 -13.25
N GLY A 283 14.47 -9.46 -14.15
CA GLY A 283 13.85 -10.53 -14.94
C GLY A 283 13.13 -11.57 -14.08
N ALA A 284 11.92 -11.29 -13.59
CA ALA A 284 11.09 -12.29 -12.91
C ALA A 284 11.84 -13.10 -11.81
N SER A 285 12.86 -12.52 -11.19
CA SER A 285 13.67 -13.19 -10.15
C SER A 285 12.91 -13.45 -8.84
N THR A 286 11.62 -13.08 -8.80
CA THR A 286 10.67 -13.42 -7.74
C THR A 286 9.87 -14.70 -8.01
N VAL A 287 10.16 -15.46 -9.09
CA VAL A 287 9.35 -16.62 -9.48
C VAL A 287 9.62 -17.87 -8.63
N LEU A 288 10.85 -18.11 -8.17
CA LEU A 288 11.20 -19.31 -7.42
C LEU A 288 11.59 -18.99 -5.98
N SER A 289 10.68 -19.25 -5.04
CA SER A 289 11.04 -19.32 -3.62
C SER A 289 11.66 -20.69 -3.33
N LYS A 290 12.71 -20.73 -2.49
CA LYS A 290 13.30 -22.00 -2.05
C LYS A 290 12.25 -22.95 -1.44
N LYS A 291 11.27 -22.40 -0.71
CA LYS A 291 10.18 -23.14 -0.08
C LYS A 291 9.26 -23.83 -1.09
N ALA A 292 8.87 -23.14 -2.17
CA ALA A 292 8.04 -23.73 -3.21
C ALA A 292 8.82 -24.73 -4.08
N LEU A 293 10.11 -24.48 -4.32
CA LEU A 293 10.99 -25.43 -5.02
C LEU A 293 11.16 -26.73 -4.21
N ARG A 294 11.30 -26.61 -2.88
CA ARG A 294 11.29 -27.76 -1.95
C ARG A 294 10.06 -28.62 -2.11
N HIS A 295 8.89 -28.01 -2.23
CA HIS A 295 7.65 -28.75 -2.40
C HIS A 295 7.64 -29.52 -3.73
N VAL A 296 8.01 -28.88 -4.84
CA VAL A 296 8.10 -29.54 -6.16
C VAL A 296 9.12 -30.68 -6.15
N PHE A 297 10.30 -30.47 -5.57
CA PHE A 297 11.34 -31.50 -5.46
C PHE A 297 10.90 -32.67 -4.60
N MET A 298 10.20 -32.40 -3.50
CA MET A 298 9.67 -33.45 -2.64
C MET A 298 8.57 -34.27 -3.32
N GLN A 299 7.70 -33.61 -4.06
CA GLN A 299 6.64 -34.26 -4.82
C GLN A 299 7.19 -35.07 -6.00
N GLU A 300 8.16 -34.54 -6.75
CA GLU A 300 8.61 -35.13 -8.01
C GLU A 300 9.77 -36.12 -7.85
N LEU A 301 10.66 -35.93 -6.87
CA LEU A 301 11.88 -36.75 -6.69
C LEU A 301 11.93 -37.48 -5.34
N GLY A 302 11.08 -37.12 -4.37
CA GLY A 302 11.13 -37.70 -3.02
C GLY A 302 12.40 -37.35 -2.23
N VAL A 303 13.23 -36.44 -2.74
CA VAL A 303 14.43 -35.91 -2.07
C VAL A 303 14.53 -34.40 -2.24
N ASP A 304 14.96 -33.69 -1.19
CA ASP A 304 15.28 -32.27 -1.28
C ASP A 304 16.71 -32.09 -1.80
N LYS A 305 16.84 -31.46 -2.96
CA LYS A 305 18.12 -31.11 -3.61
C LYS A 305 18.15 -29.66 -4.08
N ASN A 306 17.35 -28.79 -3.44
CA ASN A 306 17.28 -27.37 -3.78
C ASN A 306 18.64 -26.70 -3.78
N ASP A 307 19.49 -27.04 -2.81
CA ASP A 307 20.81 -26.43 -2.67
C ASP A 307 21.71 -26.69 -3.88
N LEU A 308 21.54 -27.83 -4.56
CA LEU A 308 22.28 -28.12 -5.80
C LEU A 308 21.78 -27.24 -6.95
N LEU A 309 20.46 -27.13 -7.14
CA LEU A 309 19.90 -26.28 -8.20
C LEU A 309 20.24 -24.80 -8.00
N THR A 310 20.29 -24.35 -6.74
CA THR A 310 20.59 -22.95 -6.42
C THR A 310 22.02 -22.50 -6.76
N ARG A 311 22.92 -23.45 -7.09
CA ARG A 311 24.28 -23.14 -7.55
C ARG A 311 24.31 -22.58 -8.98
N HIS A 312 23.23 -22.77 -9.75
CA HIS A 312 23.14 -22.26 -11.11
C HIS A 312 22.74 -20.78 -11.15
N GLN A 313 23.51 -19.92 -11.79
CA GLN A 313 23.33 -18.46 -11.78
C GLN A 313 21.90 -18.00 -12.14
N HIS A 314 21.23 -18.74 -13.03
CA HIS A 314 19.88 -18.44 -13.52
C HIS A 314 18.79 -19.36 -12.97
N TRP A 315 19.01 -20.04 -11.83
CA TRP A 315 18.01 -20.96 -11.29
C TRP A 315 16.65 -20.29 -11.04
N LYS A 316 16.62 -18.99 -10.70
CA LYS A 316 15.39 -18.23 -10.38
C LYS A 316 14.56 -17.80 -11.60
N THR A 317 15.06 -17.97 -12.81
CA THR A 317 14.45 -17.37 -14.01
C THR A 317 13.50 -18.33 -14.75
N VAL A 318 13.52 -19.60 -14.40
CA VAL A 318 12.68 -20.65 -15.02
C VAL A 318 11.37 -20.79 -14.23
N GLY A 319 10.24 -21.02 -14.91
CA GLY A 319 8.94 -21.18 -14.24
C GLY A 319 8.78 -22.53 -13.53
N PHE A 320 8.02 -22.58 -12.43
CA PHE A 320 7.68 -23.84 -11.75
C PHE A 320 7.02 -24.85 -12.68
N ALA A 321 6.09 -24.40 -13.54
CA ALA A 321 5.41 -25.27 -14.50
C ALA A 321 6.38 -25.89 -15.51
N ASP A 322 7.40 -25.14 -15.94
CA ASP A 322 8.43 -25.63 -16.89
C ASP A 322 9.31 -26.70 -16.21
N ILE A 323 9.71 -26.46 -14.95
CA ILE A 323 10.48 -27.42 -14.14
C ILE A 323 9.68 -28.71 -13.91
N GLU A 324 8.40 -28.61 -13.53
CA GLU A 324 7.52 -29.76 -13.32
C GLU A 324 7.33 -30.59 -14.61
N GLN A 325 7.09 -29.92 -15.74
CA GLN A 325 6.97 -30.59 -17.04
C GLN A 325 8.27 -31.28 -17.45
N MET A 326 9.42 -30.67 -17.17
CA MET A 326 10.71 -31.27 -17.45
C MET A 326 10.97 -32.49 -16.56
N PHE A 327 10.63 -32.45 -15.27
CA PHE A 327 10.70 -33.62 -14.39
C PHE A 327 9.84 -34.78 -14.91
N LYS A 328 8.61 -34.51 -15.33
CA LYS A 328 7.72 -35.51 -15.94
C LYS A 328 8.31 -36.12 -17.22
N TYR A 329 9.02 -35.32 -18.03
CA TYR A 329 9.71 -35.82 -19.21
C TYR A 329 10.91 -36.69 -18.84
N LEU A 330 11.82 -36.20 -17.98
CA LEU A 330 13.05 -36.92 -17.62
C LEU A 330 12.76 -38.25 -16.94
N LYS A 331 11.74 -38.31 -16.07
CA LYS A 331 11.33 -39.55 -15.37
C LYS A 331 10.83 -40.66 -16.30
N LYS A 332 10.47 -40.36 -17.56
CA LYS A 332 10.11 -41.38 -18.55
C LYS A 332 11.33 -42.12 -19.11
N HIS A 333 12.53 -41.55 -18.99
CA HIS A 333 13.72 -42.02 -19.69
C HIS A 333 14.95 -42.21 -18.79
N PHE A 334 14.94 -41.65 -17.57
CA PHE A 334 16.07 -41.62 -16.65
C PHE A 334 15.60 -41.98 -15.23
N THR A 335 16.49 -42.57 -14.43
CA THR A 335 16.18 -42.83 -13.01
C THR A 335 16.24 -41.53 -12.21
N ILE A 336 15.58 -41.50 -11.05
CA ILE A 336 15.63 -40.35 -10.13
C ILE A 336 17.08 -40.02 -9.75
N ASN A 337 17.93 -41.04 -9.56
CA ASN A 337 19.33 -40.84 -9.22
C ASN A 337 20.12 -40.16 -10.36
N ASP A 338 19.88 -40.57 -11.61
CA ASP A 338 20.50 -39.94 -12.80
C ASP A 338 20.13 -38.45 -12.91
N ILE A 339 18.85 -38.14 -12.64
CA ILE A 339 18.31 -36.78 -12.67
C ILE A 339 18.91 -35.94 -11.54
N CYS A 340 18.98 -36.47 -10.32
CA CYS A 340 19.55 -35.79 -9.16
C CYS A 340 21.04 -35.43 -9.34
N GLN A 341 21.81 -36.32 -9.98
CA GLN A 341 23.23 -36.04 -10.30
C GLN A 341 23.39 -34.93 -11.34
N ASN A 342 22.39 -34.73 -12.21
CA ASN A 342 22.41 -33.76 -13.31
C ASN A 342 21.28 -32.73 -13.18
N ILE A 343 20.98 -32.30 -11.95
CA ILE A 343 19.75 -31.59 -11.62
C ILE A 343 19.54 -30.28 -12.40
N HIS A 344 20.61 -29.62 -12.82
CA HIS A 344 20.56 -28.40 -13.62
C HIS A 344 19.86 -28.56 -14.97
N ILE A 345 19.74 -29.79 -15.48
CA ILE A 345 19.09 -30.04 -16.78
C ILE A 345 17.61 -29.63 -16.77
N VAL A 346 16.99 -29.53 -15.58
CA VAL A 346 15.59 -29.10 -15.42
C VAL A 346 15.36 -27.63 -15.76
N LEU A 347 16.43 -26.83 -15.86
CA LEU A 347 16.37 -25.41 -16.19
C LEU A 347 16.30 -25.13 -17.69
N TYR A 348 16.56 -26.13 -18.54
CA TYR A 348 16.60 -25.97 -19.99
C TYR A 348 15.26 -26.30 -20.64
N SER A 349 15.03 -25.79 -21.85
CA SER A 349 13.82 -26.11 -22.59
C SER A 349 13.78 -27.58 -23.03
N ARG A 350 12.62 -28.22 -22.88
CA ARG A 350 12.41 -29.63 -23.22
C ARG A 350 12.82 -29.99 -24.65
N SER A 351 12.43 -29.17 -25.62
CA SER A 351 12.75 -29.39 -27.03
C SER A 351 14.26 -29.40 -27.31
N LYS A 352 15.04 -28.57 -26.60
CA LYS A 352 16.50 -28.50 -26.75
C LYS A 352 17.18 -29.73 -26.16
N VAL A 353 16.76 -30.13 -24.96
CA VAL A 353 17.24 -31.35 -24.29
C VAL A 353 16.95 -32.59 -25.14
N GLU A 354 15.72 -32.73 -25.66
CA GLU A 354 15.33 -33.83 -26.56
C GLU A 354 16.22 -33.90 -27.79
N LYS A 355 16.45 -32.77 -28.47
CA LYS A 355 17.28 -32.70 -29.68
C LYS A 355 18.73 -33.10 -29.41
N VAL A 356 19.34 -32.54 -28.38
CA VAL A 356 20.74 -32.83 -28.02
C VAL A 356 20.89 -34.29 -27.59
N LEU A 357 19.97 -34.82 -26.79
CA LEU A 357 19.99 -36.24 -26.40
C LEU A 357 19.81 -37.17 -27.60
N ALA A 358 18.93 -36.85 -28.55
CA ALA A 358 18.75 -37.64 -29.77
C ALA A 358 20.01 -37.62 -30.64
N ASP A 359 20.65 -36.47 -30.80
CA ASP A 359 21.91 -36.34 -31.54
C ASP A 359 23.06 -37.11 -30.87
N LEU A 360 23.16 -37.06 -29.54
CA LEU A 360 24.16 -37.81 -28.77
C LEU A 360 23.93 -39.32 -28.89
N LYS A 361 22.70 -39.79 -28.71
CA LYS A 361 22.37 -41.22 -28.86
C LYS A 361 22.67 -41.70 -30.27
N ARG A 362 22.31 -40.93 -31.31
CA ARG A 362 22.65 -41.30 -32.70
C ARG A 362 24.16 -41.44 -32.91
N ARG A 363 24.98 -40.56 -32.33
CA ARG A 363 26.45 -40.58 -32.52
C ARG A 363 27.15 -41.69 -31.74
N TYR A 364 26.69 -42.00 -30.54
CA TYR A 364 27.43 -42.85 -29.61
C TYR A 364 26.78 -44.21 -29.35
N SER A 365 25.48 -44.40 -29.63
CA SER A 365 24.81 -45.68 -29.40
C SER A 365 25.21 -46.80 -30.38
N GLN A 366 25.94 -46.48 -31.46
CA GLN A 366 26.47 -47.46 -32.42
C GLN A 366 28.00 -47.66 -32.30
N SER A 367 28.66 -46.92 -31.41
CA SER A 367 30.11 -47.04 -31.21
C SER A 367 30.42 -48.21 -30.28
N THR A 368 31.28 -49.13 -30.72
CA THR A 368 31.80 -50.24 -29.89
C THR A 368 32.89 -49.78 -28.92
N GLU A 369 33.40 -48.55 -29.05
CA GLU A 369 34.48 -48.01 -28.21
C GLU A 369 33.98 -47.25 -26.98
N TYR A 370 32.76 -46.72 -27.01
CA TYR A 370 32.22 -45.88 -25.94
C TYR A 370 30.81 -46.30 -25.53
N SER A 371 30.69 -46.95 -24.36
CA SER A 371 29.41 -47.29 -23.74
C SER A 371 29.10 -46.30 -22.60
N PHE A 372 28.27 -45.29 -22.87
CA PHE A 372 27.85 -44.32 -21.86
C PHE A 372 26.60 -44.79 -21.09
N THR A 373 26.62 -44.59 -19.78
CA THR A 373 25.45 -44.72 -18.90
C THR A 373 24.45 -43.58 -19.11
N ASN A 374 23.22 -43.77 -18.64
CA ASN A 374 22.18 -42.73 -18.70
C ASN A 374 22.58 -41.43 -17.99
N SER A 375 23.22 -41.51 -16.82
CA SER A 375 23.77 -40.34 -16.12
C SER A 375 24.85 -39.62 -16.96
N GLN A 376 25.74 -40.37 -17.62
CA GLN A 376 26.76 -39.79 -18.50
C GLN A 376 26.14 -39.12 -19.73
N TYR A 377 25.06 -39.66 -20.30
CA TYR A 377 24.33 -38.99 -21.38
C TYR A 377 23.69 -37.66 -20.93
N LEU A 378 23.17 -37.57 -19.70
CA LEU A 378 22.67 -36.31 -19.15
C LEU A 378 23.79 -35.29 -18.91
N ALA A 379 24.93 -35.73 -18.37
CA ALA A 379 26.09 -34.88 -18.16
C ALA A 379 26.65 -34.33 -19.50
N LEU A 380 26.76 -35.21 -20.51
CA LEU A 380 27.16 -34.81 -21.87
C LEU A 380 26.12 -33.88 -22.53
N CYS A 381 24.83 -34.10 -22.27
CA CYS A 381 23.78 -33.20 -22.73
C CYS A 381 23.98 -31.80 -22.13
N LEU A 382 24.14 -31.70 -20.81
CA LEU A 382 24.42 -30.43 -20.12
C LEU A 382 25.67 -29.74 -20.68
N TYR A 383 26.77 -30.50 -20.87
CA TYR A 383 27.98 -29.99 -21.50
C TYR A 383 27.71 -29.40 -22.89
N MET A 384 26.97 -30.12 -23.73
CA MET A 384 26.66 -29.68 -25.10
C MET A 384 25.71 -28.47 -25.13
N LEU A 385 24.89 -28.28 -24.10
CA LEU A 385 24.00 -27.13 -23.96
C LEU A 385 24.75 -25.86 -23.54
N GLU A 386 25.87 -26.00 -22.80
CA GLU A 386 26.62 -24.90 -22.19
C GLU A 386 27.99 -24.60 -22.85
N LYS A 387 28.51 -25.50 -23.69
CA LYS A 387 29.84 -25.34 -24.29
C LYS A 387 30.00 -24.05 -25.10
N ASP A 388 28.93 -23.59 -25.76
CA ASP A 388 28.95 -22.40 -26.62
C ASP A 388 28.78 -21.11 -25.78
N THR A 389 28.38 -21.25 -24.51
CA THR A 389 28.22 -20.18 -23.53
C THR A 389 29.32 -20.16 -22.47
N HIS A 390 30.40 -20.93 -22.65
CA HIS A 390 31.49 -21.02 -21.69
C HIS A 390 31.02 -21.32 -20.25
N PHE A 391 29.91 -22.05 -20.09
CA PHE A 391 29.33 -22.41 -18.79
C PHE A 391 28.91 -21.22 -17.92
N THR A 392 28.57 -20.07 -18.53
CA THR A 392 27.98 -18.93 -17.82
C THR A 392 26.56 -19.20 -17.32
N GLY A 393 25.90 -20.27 -17.82
CA GLY A 393 24.49 -20.57 -17.53
C GLY A 393 23.52 -19.85 -18.47
N ASP A 394 24.04 -19.06 -19.43
CA ASP A 394 23.23 -18.38 -20.45
C ASP A 394 22.68 -19.36 -21.50
N GLY A 395 23.14 -20.62 -21.49
CA GLY A 395 22.68 -21.67 -22.40
C GLY A 395 21.19 -21.98 -22.27
N ILE A 396 20.55 -21.53 -21.19
CA ILE A 396 19.08 -21.55 -20.99
C ILE A 396 18.35 -20.69 -22.04
N TRP A 397 18.95 -19.59 -22.50
CA TRP A 397 18.30 -18.59 -23.35
C TRP A 397 18.69 -18.64 -24.83
N ILE A 398 19.78 -19.33 -25.16
CA ILE A 398 20.24 -19.42 -26.55
C ILE A 398 19.36 -20.40 -27.34
N ASN A 399 18.50 -19.82 -28.16
CA ASN A 399 17.83 -20.50 -29.26
C ASN A 399 18.82 -20.67 -30.42
N GLY A 400 18.84 -21.83 -31.07
CA GLY A 400 19.84 -22.27 -32.05
C GLY A 400 19.95 -21.48 -33.37
N HIS A 401 19.54 -20.22 -33.40
CA HIS A 401 19.79 -19.28 -34.47
C HIS A 401 20.45 -18.04 -33.86
N ASN A 402 21.78 -17.91 -34.03
CA ASN A 402 22.56 -16.66 -34.07
C ASN A 402 24.04 -16.80 -33.63
N ALA A 403 24.68 -17.97 -33.78
CA ALA A 403 26.13 -18.10 -33.55
C ALA A 403 27.02 -17.54 -34.70
N LYS A 404 26.52 -16.61 -35.54
CA LYS A 404 27.32 -16.01 -36.63
C LYS A 404 27.25 -14.48 -36.77
N GLN A 405 26.64 -13.75 -35.83
CA GLN A 405 26.63 -12.26 -35.90
C GLN A 405 26.94 -11.58 -34.56
N GLN A 406 27.87 -12.11 -33.78
CA GLN A 406 28.49 -11.36 -32.68
C GLN A 406 30.00 -11.32 -32.86
N SER A 407 30.41 -10.71 -33.96
CA SER A 407 31.78 -10.22 -34.13
C SER A 407 31.72 -8.87 -34.81
N SER A 408 31.29 -7.83 -34.09
CA SER A 408 31.65 -6.42 -34.29
C SER A 408 30.68 -5.47 -33.57
N LEU A 409 31.14 -4.93 -32.43
CA LEU A 409 31.29 -3.48 -32.16
C LEU A 409 31.12 -3.13 -30.66
N PRO A 410 31.84 -2.09 -30.19
CA PRO A 410 32.35 -1.98 -28.83
C PRO A 410 31.55 -0.98 -27.98
N LEU A 411 31.81 -1.01 -26.67
CA LEU A 411 31.53 0.11 -25.77
C LEU A 411 32.25 1.37 -26.29
N GLU A 412 31.52 2.47 -26.49
CA GLU A 412 32.08 3.81 -26.33
C GLU A 412 31.02 4.84 -25.89
N LYS A 413 31.49 5.76 -25.03
CA LYS A 413 30.76 6.82 -24.34
C LYS A 413 30.58 8.06 -25.24
N GLY A 414 29.41 8.71 -25.13
CA GLY A 414 29.21 10.17 -25.13
C GLY A 414 29.43 10.98 -26.42
N ASN A 415 28.37 11.59 -26.96
CA ASN A 415 28.11 13.04 -26.83
C ASN A 415 26.90 13.52 -27.68
N ILE A 416 26.05 14.28 -26.99
CA ILE A 416 25.18 15.43 -27.35
C ILE A 416 25.13 15.86 -28.83
N ALA A 417 23.91 15.93 -29.39
CA ALA A 417 23.47 17.03 -30.26
C ALA A 417 21.93 17.15 -30.25
N GLU A 418 21.48 18.40 -30.16
CA GLU A 418 20.12 18.90 -29.96
C GLU A 418 19.22 18.82 -31.21
N ASN A 419 17.92 19.02 -30.94
CA ASN A 419 16.86 19.52 -31.82
C ASN A 419 16.16 18.45 -32.70
N THR A 420 14.83 18.25 -32.67
CA THR A 420 13.77 19.25 -32.44
C THR A 420 12.39 18.57 -32.20
N VAL A 421 11.54 19.27 -31.41
CA VAL A 421 10.04 19.36 -31.44
C VAL A 421 9.26 18.21 -30.77
N ASN A 422 8.84 18.38 -29.50
CA ASN A 422 7.61 19.04 -29.02
C ASN A 422 6.32 18.37 -29.50
N ASP A 423 5.64 17.62 -28.63
CA ASP A 423 4.59 18.16 -27.76
C ASP A 423 3.97 17.01 -26.95
N THR A 424 3.42 17.34 -25.78
CA THR A 424 2.60 16.47 -24.88
C THR A 424 3.30 15.81 -23.69
N VAL A 425 4.12 16.53 -22.93
CA VAL A 425 4.23 16.28 -21.48
C VAL A 425 4.41 17.62 -20.76
N LYS A 426 3.31 18.28 -20.41
CA LYS A 426 3.30 19.34 -19.41
C LYS A 426 2.30 18.99 -18.32
N SER A 427 2.84 18.95 -17.10
CA SER A 427 2.14 19.01 -15.80
C SER A 427 1.49 17.74 -15.27
N ILE A 428 2.32 16.88 -14.64
CA ILE A 428 1.89 16.00 -13.53
C ILE A 428 3.01 15.97 -12.47
N ASP A 429 3.42 17.14 -11.97
CA ASP A 429 4.35 17.24 -10.82
C ASP A 429 3.73 17.93 -9.58
N ASP A 430 2.48 18.41 -9.66
CA ASP A 430 1.88 19.22 -8.59
C ASP A 430 0.97 18.45 -7.61
N TYR A 431 0.91 17.11 -7.66
CA TYR A 431 0.02 16.32 -6.79
C TYR A 431 0.70 15.30 -5.87
N LEU A 432 2.02 15.15 -5.89
CA LEU A 432 2.69 14.07 -5.13
C LEU A 432 3.74 14.50 -4.11
N ASN A 433 4.04 15.79 -3.96
CA ASN A 433 4.92 16.26 -2.90
C ASN A 433 4.12 17.00 -1.84
N ASN A 434 3.61 16.25 -0.86
CA ASN A 434 3.66 16.60 0.57
C ASN A 434 3.10 15.45 1.44
N GLU A 435 3.96 15.00 2.35
CA GLU A 435 3.68 14.33 3.63
C GLU A 435 3.41 12.80 3.63
N ASP A 436 4.55 12.11 3.75
CA ASP A 436 4.94 11.23 4.88
C ASP A 436 4.51 9.76 4.92
N ASN A 437 5.54 8.92 4.75
CA ASN A 437 6.10 8.09 5.82
C ASN A 437 5.11 7.72 6.93
N HIS A 438 4.45 6.58 6.73
CA HIS A 438 4.22 5.65 7.83
C HIS A 438 4.28 4.24 7.29
N ASP A 439 4.90 3.40 8.10
CA ASP A 439 5.26 2.01 7.88
C ASP A 439 4.13 1.21 7.25
N ILE A 440 4.51 0.41 6.26
CA ILE A 440 3.75 -0.77 5.92
C ILE A 440 4.08 -1.76 7.03
N ASP A 441 3.10 -2.03 7.90
CA ASP A 441 3.13 -3.14 8.83
C ASP A 441 3.35 -4.45 8.03
N ASP A 442 4.60 -4.88 7.96
CA ASP A 442 5.01 -6.23 7.59
C ASP A 442 4.90 -7.13 8.85
N ASP A 443 3.69 -7.26 9.39
CA ASP A 443 3.37 -8.26 10.41
C ASP A 443 2.42 -9.30 9.80
N ASP A 444 2.99 -10.18 8.98
CA ASP A 444 2.36 -11.48 8.70
C ASP A 444 3.40 -12.55 8.32
N LEU A 445 4.53 -12.62 9.04
CA LEU A 445 5.44 -13.77 9.05
C LEU A 445 6.25 -13.84 10.35
N ASN A 446 5.62 -14.19 11.47
CA ASN A 446 6.31 -14.86 12.59
C ASN A 446 5.31 -15.43 13.60
N THR A 447 4.86 -16.66 13.37
CA THR A 447 4.44 -17.53 14.47
C THR A 447 5.67 -17.95 15.26
N LYS A 448 5.64 -17.60 16.55
CA LYS A 448 6.52 -18.04 17.63
C LYS A 448 6.85 -19.54 17.53
N ASP A 449 8.14 -19.86 17.61
CA ASP A 449 8.60 -20.99 18.41
C ASP A 449 9.74 -20.48 19.30
N SER A 450 9.54 -20.71 20.59
CA SER A 450 10.37 -20.33 21.73
C SER A 450 11.71 -21.07 21.69
N ASN A 451 12.80 -20.32 21.82
CA ASN A 451 14.03 -20.81 22.44
C ASN A 451 13.81 -20.75 23.96
N ASP A 452 13.90 -21.89 24.64
CA ASP A 452 14.48 -21.94 25.98
C ASP A 452 15.70 -22.87 25.90
N MET A 453 16.82 -22.34 26.37
CA MET A 453 18.13 -22.97 26.47
C MET A 453 18.15 -24.01 27.59
N ASP A 454 18.99 -25.02 27.38
CA ASP A 454 19.95 -25.62 28.33
C ASP A 454 19.62 -25.50 29.82
N ASP A 455 19.41 -26.65 30.47
CA ASP A 455 20.23 -27.02 31.63
C ASP A 455 20.04 -28.51 32.03
N HIS A 456 21.19 -29.14 32.24
CA HIS A 456 21.47 -30.31 33.07
C HIS A 456 20.96 -31.71 32.68
N ASP A 457 21.90 -32.44 32.04
CA ASP A 457 22.14 -33.87 32.27
C ASP A 457 22.33 -34.13 33.77
N ASP A 458 21.39 -34.87 34.38
CA ASP A 458 21.65 -35.69 35.56
C ASP A 458 21.25 -37.13 35.23
N LEU A 459 22.28 -37.96 35.24
CA LEU A 459 22.22 -39.42 35.28
C LEU A 459 21.63 -39.84 36.63
N ASP A 460 20.58 -40.65 36.61
CA ASP A 460 20.36 -41.69 37.63
C ASP A 460 19.49 -42.79 37.02
N ASP A 461 20.16 -43.91 36.72
CA ASP A 461 19.58 -45.23 36.64
C ASP A 461 19.18 -45.64 38.07
N GLU A 462 17.90 -45.96 38.31
CA GLU A 462 17.51 -47.06 39.19
C GLU A 462 16.01 -47.39 39.02
N ASP A 463 15.77 -48.61 38.54
CA ASP A 463 14.81 -49.60 39.04
C ASP A 463 13.52 -49.12 39.74
N GLU A 464 12.35 -49.41 39.15
CA GLU A 464 11.55 -50.58 39.58
C GLU A 464 10.20 -50.66 38.84
N THR A 465 10.00 -51.84 38.27
CA THR A 465 8.71 -52.39 37.88
C THR A 465 7.71 -52.43 39.04
N SER A 466 6.46 -51.99 38.84
CA SER A 466 5.30 -52.80 39.25
C SER A 466 3.97 -52.24 38.74
N THR A 467 3.43 -52.98 37.77
CA THR A 467 2.01 -52.98 37.41
C THR A 467 1.22 -53.72 38.49
N THR A 468 0.22 -53.08 39.10
CA THR A 468 -0.86 -53.82 39.78
C THR A 468 -2.22 -53.19 39.54
N LYS A 469 -2.96 -53.78 38.60
CA LYS A 469 -4.43 -53.71 38.51
C LYS A 469 -4.93 -55.09 38.10
N ARG A 470 -5.38 -55.90 39.06
CA ARG A 470 -6.49 -56.84 38.88
C ARG A 470 -7.04 -57.32 40.23
N GLN A 471 -8.33 -57.05 40.40
CA GLN A 471 -9.15 -57.53 41.50
C GLN A 471 -9.49 -59.01 41.33
N ARG A 472 -9.53 -59.67 42.49
CA ARG A 472 -10.27 -60.91 42.85
C ARG A 472 -11.38 -61.31 41.88
N THR A 473 -11.30 -62.53 41.33
CA THR A 473 -12.17 -63.67 41.73
C THR A 473 -11.61 -64.96 41.15
#